data_AF-A0A0B6ZYK8-F1
#
_entry.id   AF-A0A0B6ZYK8-F1
#
_cell.length_a   1.000
_cell.length_b   1.000
_cell.length_c   1.000
_cell.angle_alpha   90.00
_cell.angle_beta   90.00
_cell.angle_gamma   90.00
#
_symmetry.space_group_name_H-M   'P 1'
#
loop_
_entity.id
_entity.type
_entity.pdbx_description
1 polymer ?
#
loop_
_entity_poly.entity_id
_entity_poly.type
_entity_poly.pdbx_seq_one_letter_code
_entity_poly.pdbx_strand_id
1 'polypeptide(L)'
;MAEDARIEGQVEGSLVGRIVSELLGSPLNLALLGICSFLIYKIVASRRSTDTVPVREPDLPPLKKQDFTLEQLKEYDGKGSDGRVLIAVNGKVFDVTRGKRFYGPGGPYGLFAGHD
;
A
#
# COMPACT_ATOMS: atom_id res chain seq x y z
N MET A 1 39.10 30.02 -23.33
CA MET A 1 38.05 29.61 -22.37
C MET A 1 36.73 29.19 -23.03
N ALA A 2 36.49 29.46 -24.34
CA ALA A 2 35.27 29.01 -25.04
C ALA A 2 35.43 27.69 -25.82
N GLU A 3 36.66 27.21 -26.07
CA GLU A 3 36.91 25.97 -26.81
C GLU A 3 36.81 24.71 -25.93
N ASP A 4 37.13 24.80 -24.62
CA ASP A 4 37.12 23.65 -23.71
C ASP A 4 35.70 23.08 -23.46
N ALA A 5 34.68 23.94 -23.36
CA ALA A 5 33.28 23.51 -23.12
C ALA A 5 32.64 22.78 -24.33
N ARG A 6 33.17 22.99 -25.54
CA ARG A 6 32.65 22.35 -26.76
C ARG A 6 33.19 20.92 -26.94
N ILE A 7 34.38 20.65 -26.39
CA ILE A 7 35.00 19.33 -26.40
C ILE A 7 34.29 18.40 -25.41
N GLU A 8 33.96 18.88 -24.20
CA GLU A 8 33.28 18.08 -23.18
C GLU A 8 31.89 17.59 -23.64
N GLY A 9 31.04 18.46 -24.21
CA GLY A 9 29.72 18.06 -24.67
C GLY A 9 29.72 17.10 -25.88
N GLN A 10 30.76 17.16 -26.73
CA GLN A 10 30.91 16.24 -27.86
C GLN A 10 31.43 14.86 -27.42
N VAL A 11 32.29 14.82 -26.39
CA VAL A 11 32.78 13.59 -25.77
C VAL A 11 31.66 12.90 -24.99
N GLU A 12 30.88 13.64 -24.19
CA GLU A 12 29.74 13.07 -23.46
C GLU A 12 28.69 12.46 -24.38
N GLY A 13 28.29 13.16 -25.46
CA GLY A 13 27.35 12.61 -26.44
C GLY A 13 27.84 11.34 -27.13
N SER A 14 29.16 11.25 -27.38
CA SER A 14 29.80 10.07 -27.95
C SER A 14 29.88 8.90 -26.96
N LEU A 15 30.20 9.18 -25.69
CA LEU A 15 30.27 8.16 -24.64
C LEU A 15 28.88 7.62 -24.30
N VAL A 16 27.89 8.50 -24.12
CA VAL A 16 26.49 8.12 -23.89
C VAL A 16 25.95 7.33 -25.09
N GLY A 17 26.23 7.76 -26.32
CA GLY A 17 25.83 7.04 -27.54
C GLY A 17 26.44 5.64 -27.63
N ARG A 18 27.72 5.49 -27.26
CA ARG A 18 28.40 4.18 -27.21
C ARG A 18 27.81 3.27 -26.15
N ILE A 19 27.61 3.78 -24.94
CA ILE A 19 26.98 3.04 -23.83
C ILE A 19 25.55 2.59 -24.21
N VAL A 20 24.77 3.47 -24.82
CA VAL A 20 23.42 3.14 -25.31
C VAL A 20 23.48 2.07 -26.39
N SER A 21 24.40 2.17 -27.35
CA SER A 21 24.56 1.14 -28.39
C SER A 21 25.03 -0.22 -27.84
N GLU A 22 25.84 -0.25 -26.78
CA GLU A 22 26.29 -1.47 -26.10
C GLU A 22 25.17 -2.06 -25.21
N LEU A 23 24.34 -1.20 -24.60
CA LEU A 23 23.14 -1.58 -23.85
C LEU A 23 22.02 -2.16 -24.74
N LEU A 24 21.87 -1.68 -25.98
CA LEU A 24 20.85 -2.19 -26.90
C LEU A 24 21.38 -3.25 -27.89
N GLY A 25 22.69 -3.32 -28.11
CA GLY A 25 23.30 -4.24 -29.07
C GLY A 25 23.47 -5.67 -28.55
N SER A 26 23.49 -5.87 -27.23
CA SER A 26 23.65 -7.20 -26.62
C SER A 26 22.28 -7.83 -26.31
N PRO A 27 22.02 -9.08 -26.75
CA PRO A 27 20.78 -9.79 -26.42
C PRO A 27 20.59 -9.99 -24.91
N LEU A 28 21.69 -10.06 -24.16
CA LEU A 28 21.70 -10.14 -22.70
C LEU A 28 21.12 -8.87 -22.05
N ASN A 29 21.48 -7.69 -22.57
CA ASN A 29 21.05 -6.42 -22.02
C ASN A 29 19.58 -6.13 -22.34
N LEU A 30 19.08 -6.55 -23.51
CA LEU A 30 17.64 -6.54 -23.81
C LEU A 30 16.85 -7.43 -22.85
N ALA A 31 17.34 -8.65 -22.59
CA ALA A 31 16.71 -9.54 -21.63
C ALA A 31 16.69 -8.92 -20.21
N LEU A 32 17.79 -8.30 -19.80
CA LEU A 32 17.90 -7.61 -18.52
C LEU A 32 16.95 -6.40 -18.44
N LEU A 33 16.86 -5.57 -19.49
CA LEU A 33 15.91 -4.45 -19.57
C LEU A 33 14.46 -4.94 -19.49
N GLY A 34 14.13 -6.05 -20.15
CA GLY A 34 12.82 -6.68 -20.06
C GLY A 34 12.49 -7.15 -18.64
N ILE A 35 13.44 -7.81 -17.97
CA ILE A 35 13.28 -8.24 -16.56
C ILE A 35 13.15 -7.04 -15.63
N CYS A 36 14.00 -6.02 -15.76
CA CYS A 36 13.92 -4.79 -14.97
C CYS A 36 12.58 -4.09 -15.17
N SER A 37 12.12 -3.95 -16.41
CA SER A 37 10.79 -3.40 -16.74
C SER A 37 9.67 -4.24 -16.14
N PHE A 38 9.74 -5.57 -16.23
CA PHE A 38 8.74 -6.47 -15.64
C PHE A 38 8.71 -6.39 -14.12
N LEU A 39 9.87 -6.31 -13.46
CA LEU A 39 9.96 -6.15 -12.01
C LEU A 39 9.42 -4.79 -11.57
N ILE A 40 9.75 -3.70 -12.28
CA ILE A 40 9.20 -2.36 -12.03
C ILE A 40 7.69 -2.37 -12.24
N TYR A 41 7.21 -2.95 -13.33
CA TYR A 41 5.79 -3.13 -13.61
C TYR A 41 5.12 -3.90 -12.47
N LYS A 42 5.70 -5.04 -12.04
CA LYS A 42 5.15 -5.85 -10.94
C LYS A 42 5.15 -5.08 -9.62
N ILE A 43 6.18 -4.29 -9.33
CA ILE A 43 6.26 -3.49 -8.10
C ILE A 43 5.22 -2.38 -8.11
N VAL A 44 5.05 -1.66 -9.23
CA VAL A 44 4.06 -0.58 -9.36
C VAL A 44 2.63 -1.14 -9.41
N ALA A 45 2.41 -2.23 -10.13
CA ALA A 45 1.12 -2.91 -10.20
C ALA A 45 0.75 -3.58 -8.87
N SER A 46 1.71 -4.15 -8.13
CA SER A 46 1.48 -4.74 -6.81
C SER A 46 1.17 -3.69 -5.73
N ARG A 47 1.62 -2.44 -5.92
CA ARG A 47 1.22 -1.32 -5.04
C ARG A 47 -0.24 -0.88 -5.25
N ARG A 48 -0.92 -1.33 -6.31
CA ARG A 48 -2.34 -0.99 -6.56
C ARG A 48 -3.34 -1.89 -5.83
N SER A 49 -2.90 -2.91 -5.10
CA SER A 49 -3.79 -3.81 -4.36
C SER A 49 -4.19 -3.28 -2.98
N THR A 50 -4.56 -2.01 -2.81
CA THR A 50 -5.43 -1.57 -1.67
C THR A 50 -6.05 -0.16 -1.86
N ASP A 51 -6.40 0.28 -3.06
CA ASP A 51 -7.25 1.48 -3.22
C ASP A 51 -8.70 1.05 -3.45
N THR A 52 -9.29 0.39 -2.45
CA THR A 52 -10.74 0.49 -2.28
C THR A 52 -11.01 1.89 -1.76
N VAL A 53 -11.64 2.71 -2.61
CA VAL A 53 -12.22 4.00 -2.22
C VAL A 53 -12.85 3.83 -0.83
N PRO A 54 -12.46 4.62 0.19
CA PRO A 54 -13.11 4.53 1.47
C PRO A 54 -14.57 4.91 1.23
N VAL A 55 -15.44 3.91 1.16
CA VAL A 55 -16.87 4.12 1.35
C VAL A 55 -16.94 4.79 2.71
N ARG A 56 -17.21 6.09 2.71
CA ARG A 56 -17.52 6.83 3.93
C ARG A 56 -18.77 6.17 4.47
N GLU A 57 -18.59 5.16 5.33
CA GLU A 57 -19.66 4.68 6.18
C GLU A 57 -20.20 5.91 6.90
N PRO A 58 -21.52 6.14 6.86
CA PRO A 58 -22.14 7.35 7.39
C PRO A 58 -21.64 7.55 8.82
N ASP A 59 -21.36 8.80 9.21
CA ASP A 59 -20.88 9.16 10.54
C ASP A 59 -21.86 8.62 11.59
N LEU A 60 -21.61 7.37 12.01
CA LEU A 60 -22.36 6.74 13.07
C LEU A 60 -22.09 7.60 14.31
N PRO A 61 -23.15 8.00 15.04
CA PRO A 61 -22.97 8.82 16.22
C PRO A 61 -21.95 8.12 17.14
N PRO A 62 -21.01 8.90 17.71
CA PRO A 62 -19.95 8.33 18.53
C PRO A 62 -20.58 7.47 19.61
N LEU A 63 -20.16 6.20 19.65
CA LEU A 63 -20.66 5.24 20.60
C LEU A 63 -20.52 5.84 22.01
N LYS A 64 -21.60 5.81 22.80
CA LYS A 64 -21.53 6.27 24.18
C LYS A 64 -20.43 5.47 24.88
N LYS A 65 -19.56 6.17 25.61
CA LYS A 65 -18.53 5.55 26.46
C LYS A 65 -19.26 4.68 27.47
N GLN A 66 -19.20 3.37 27.26
CA GLN A 66 -19.80 2.37 28.12
C GLN A 66 -18.79 1.24 28.29
N ASP A 67 -18.86 0.57 29.42
CA ASP A 67 -18.05 -0.61 29.68
C ASP A 67 -18.67 -1.78 28.92
N PHE A 68 -17.83 -2.50 28.18
CA PHE A 68 -18.24 -3.71 27.46
C PHE A 68 -17.76 -4.93 28.23
N THR A 69 -18.63 -5.93 28.38
CA THR A 69 -18.18 -7.27 28.75
C THR A 69 -17.53 -7.95 27.54
N LEU A 70 -16.71 -8.97 27.78
CA LEU A 70 -16.07 -9.73 26.69
C LEU A 70 -17.09 -10.38 25.75
N GLU A 71 -18.27 -10.75 26.26
CA GLU A 71 -19.35 -11.31 25.46
C GLU A 71 -19.98 -10.25 24.55
N GLN A 72 -20.23 -9.05 25.09
CA GLN A 72 -20.75 -7.93 24.31
C GLN A 72 -19.75 -7.47 23.25
N LEU A 73 -18.45 -7.47 23.57
CA LEU A 73 -17.41 -7.07 22.62
C LEU A 73 -17.37 -7.99 21.39
N LYS A 74 -17.54 -9.30 21.58
CA LYS A 74 -17.53 -10.30 20.50
C LYS A 74 -18.63 -10.10 19.45
N GLU A 75 -19.74 -9.46 19.80
CA GLU A 75 -20.81 -9.16 18.85
C GLU A 75 -20.40 -8.08 17.83
N TYR A 76 -19.33 -7.33 18.11
CA TYR A 76 -18.82 -6.24 17.27
C TYR A 76 -17.59 -6.64 16.44
N ASP A 77 -17.69 -7.79 15.75
CA ASP A 77 -16.65 -8.33 14.86
C ASP A 77 -16.70 -7.77 13.41
N GLY A 78 -17.65 -6.87 13.12
CA GLY A 78 -17.89 -6.32 11.79
C GLY A 78 -18.77 -7.17 10.86
N LYS A 79 -19.27 -8.33 11.29
CA LYS A 79 -20.22 -9.18 10.54
C LYS A 79 -21.67 -9.00 10.97
N GLY A 80 -21.91 -8.40 12.15
CA GLY A 80 -23.24 -8.10 12.66
C GLY A 80 -24.02 -7.08 11.83
N SER A 81 -25.31 -6.93 12.12
CA SER A 81 -26.24 -6.01 11.44
C SER A 81 -25.85 -4.52 11.57
N ASP A 82 -25.15 -4.15 12.65
CA ASP A 82 -24.63 -2.80 12.88
C ASP A 82 -23.34 -2.55 12.07
N GLY A 83 -22.67 -3.61 11.59
CA GLY A 83 -21.46 -3.53 10.77
C GLY A 83 -20.25 -2.88 11.44
N ARG A 84 -20.36 -2.54 12.74
CA ARG A 84 -19.31 -1.91 13.55
C ARG A 84 -18.22 -2.89 13.93
N VAL A 85 -17.01 -2.35 14.07
CA VAL A 85 -15.84 -3.10 14.51
C VAL A 85 -15.30 -2.45 15.77
N LEU A 86 -15.38 -3.17 16.88
CA LEU A 86 -14.74 -2.77 18.13
C LEU A 86 -13.54 -3.67 18.40
N ILE A 87 -12.49 -3.10 18.97
CA ILE A 87 -11.35 -3.83 19.50
C ILE A 87 -11.10 -3.35 20.93
N ALA A 88 -10.68 -4.24 21.82
CA ALA A 88 -10.13 -3.83 23.09
C ALA A 88 -8.60 -3.96 23.06
N VAL A 89 -7.93 -3.01 23.69
CA VAL A 89 -6.48 -3.01 23.84
C VAL A 89 -6.18 -2.57 25.27
N ASN A 90 -5.61 -3.47 26.06
CA ASN A 90 -5.29 -3.22 27.47
C ASN A 90 -6.53 -2.77 28.26
N GLY A 91 -7.67 -3.47 28.05
CA GLY A 91 -8.93 -3.17 28.74
C GLY A 91 -9.62 -1.88 28.28
N LYS A 92 -9.16 -1.25 27.20
CA LYS A 92 -9.80 -0.07 26.61
C LYS A 92 -10.41 -0.42 25.27
N VAL A 93 -11.71 -0.15 25.13
CA VAL A 93 -12.45 -0.42 23.89
C VAL A 93 -12.33 0.76 22.93
N PHE A 94 -12.00 0.47 21.68
CA PHE A 94 -11.87 1.43 20.59
C PHE A 94 -12.82 1.06 19.45
N ASP A 95 -13.53 2.07 18.95
CA ASP A 95 -14.30 1.95 17.71
C ASP A 95 -13.38 2.14 16.51
N VAL A 96 -13.12 1.04 15.81
CA VAL A 96 -12.28 0.99 14.61
C VAL A 96 -13.10 0.72 13.36
N THR A 97 -14.40 1.03 13.39
CA THR A 97 -15.32 0.87 12.25
C THR A 97 -14.79 1.61 11.00
N ARG A 98 -14.21 2.81 11.18
CA ARG A 98 -13.54 3.56 10.10
C ARG A 98 -12.39 2.79 9.42
N GLY A 99 -11.80 1.84 10.14
CA GLY A 99 -10.71 0.97 9.71
C GLY A 99 -11.16 -0.43 9.31
N LYS A 100 -12.43 -0.65 8.95
CA LYS A 100 -13.00 -1.97 8.61
C LYS A 100 -12.22 -2.75 7.55
N ARG A 101 -11.53 -2.08 6.63
CA ARG A 101 -10.62 -2.75 5.67
C ARG A 101 -9.47 -3.51 6.32
N PHE A 102 -9.06 -3.08 7.51
CA PHE A 102 -7.96 -3.66 8.27
C PHE A 102 -8.48 -4.59 9.35
N TYR A 103 -9.44 -4.11 10.15
CA TYR A 103 -9.96 -4.78 11.34
C TYR A 103 -11.27 -5.52 11.11
N GLY A 104 -11.93 -5.34 9.98
CA GLY A 104 -13.17 -6.04 9.64
C GLY A 104 -12.92 -7.42 9.03
N PRO A 105 -14.00 -8.14 8.70
CA PRO A 105 -13.92 -9.49 8.14
C PRO A 105 -13.15 -9.50 6.81
N GLY A 106 -12.09 -10.32 6.74
CA GLY A 106 -11.21 -10.43 5.57
C GLY A 106 -10.05 -9.43 5.54
N GLY A 107 -9.97 -8.52 6.51
CA GLY A 107 -8.80 -7.65 6.69
C GLY A 107 -7.62 -8.38 7.35
N PRO A 108 -6.38 -7.90 7.15
CA PRO A 108 -5.17 -8.51 7.73
C PRO A 108 -5.20 -8.59 9.27
N TYR A 109 -5.98 -7.73 9.92
CA TYR A 109 -6.12 -7.63 11.37
C TYR A 109 -7.53 -7.99 11.87
N GLY A 110 -8.33 -8.67 11.04
CA GLY A 110 -9.71 -9.05 11.37
C GLY A 110 -9.84 -10.02 12.56
N LEU A 111 -8.74 -10.66 12.98
CA LEU A 111 -8.72 -11.55 14.14
C LEU A 111 -8.92 -10.81 15.47
N PHE A 112 -8.59 -9.51 15.52
CA PHE A 112 -8.74 -8.69 16.73
C PHE A 112 -10.15 -8.11 16.88
N ALA A 113 -10.98 -8.20 15.84
CA ALA A 113 -12.35 -7.71 15.86
C ALA A 113 -13.15 -8.42 16.95
N GLY A 114 -13.77 -7.65 17.83
CA GLY A 114 -14.57 -8.15 18.95
C GLY A 114 -13.78 -8.86 20.06
N HIS A 115 -12.46 -8.66 20.12
CA HIS A 115 -11.57 -9.26 21.12
C HIS A 115 -10.77 -8.18 21.88
N ASP A 116 -10.24 -8.56 23.06
CA ASP A 116 -9.26 -7.81 23.86
C ASP A 116 -7.85 -8.40 23.71
#